data_AF-A0A9R0EXW3-F1
#
_entry.id   AF-A0A9R0EXW3-F1
#
_cell.length_a   1.000
_cell.length_b   1.000
_cell.length_c   1.000
_cell.angle_alpha   90.00
_cell.angle_beta   90.00
_cell.angle_gamma   90.00
#
_symmetry.space_group_name_H-M   'P 1'
#
loop_
_entity.id
_entity.type
_entity.pdbx_description
1 polymer ?
#
loop_
_entity_poly.entity_id
_entity_poly.type
_entity_poly.pdbx_seq_one_letter_code
_entity_poly.pdbx_strand_id
1 'polypeptide(L)'
;MLPQLKRYTVTKSAEDQTVLYTFFTISVTIPQTTDPLIGFEKIFNKVLYGHKSEFVEPDKNAENTNLNETVDNLAHWPSGQIMRSETFQGKSGVHMPFLEYLHKGHCRLKVTKDFMQTAVNAFAIFVSGDIMDIKNLPASYVLNSARTIAMMKVEREKLAATWHVVKGSTPTQNISYEVLEKFRPLFKHVNAREIARLNLSDDRILSYIGTHPDLNRHQVGVVASRYLQLNPRWTEPRYLNLMNNLLCGVPMTFMRRIPENTYLQLTHQLFYHIRACDPLQRRFYLTMMMRTQALGKSYSWSAREVSRLGLLLAEVSGSDLSAINPEAMSGITSQVMLEMPIHSLLSITEMQLRYLDPKTINILARKLISYQEHLESSSYKGHPIRPSRNSIILVFCVTYQFWFL
;
A
#
# COMPACT_ATOMS: atom_id res chain seq x y z
N MET A 1 31.06 -44.03 -14.50
CA MET A 1 31.53 -43.29 -15.70
C MET A 1 32.23 -42.02 -15.22
N LEU A 2 33.52 -41.87 -15.52
CA LEU A 2 34.28 -40.66 -15.15
C LEU A 2 33.80 -39.45 -15.97
N PRO A 3 33.68 -38.26 -15.38
CA PRO A 3 33.26 -37.06 -16.09
C PRO A 3 34.35 -36.59 -17.06
N GLN A 4 33.99 -36.33 -18.31
CA GLN A 4 34.92 -35.76 -19.29
C GLN A 4 35.09 -34.26 -19.05
N LEU A 5 36.33 -33.87 -18.73
CA LEU A 5 36.76 -32.48 -18.64
C LEU A 5 36.91 -31.89 -20.05
N LYS A 6 36.09 -30.90 -20.41
CA LYS A 6 36.33 -30.08 -21.61
C LYS A 6 37.20 -28.88 -21.24
N ARG A 7 38.43 -28.86 -21.76
CA ARG A 7 39.33 -27.71 -21.70
C ARG A 7 38.96 -26.71 -22.80
N TYR A 8 38.76 -25.45 -22.42
CA TYR A 8 38.68 -24.34 -23.36
C TYR A 8 39.87 -23.42 -23.12
N THR A 9 40.76 -23.32 -24.11
CA THR A 9 41.85 -22.36 -24.16
C THR A 9 41.47 -21.24 -25.11
N VAL A 10 41.34 -20.02 -24.60
CA VAL A 10 41.16 -18.82 -25.43
C VAL A 10 42.50 -18.09 -25.50
N THR A 11 43.13 -18.10 -26.67
CA THR A 11 44.32 -17.29 -26.96
C THR A 11 43.90 -16.02 -27.68
N LYS A 12 44.27 -14.87 -27.13
CA LYS A 12 44.22 -13.57 -27.82
C LYS A 12 45.67 -13.06 -27.93
N SER A 13 46.16 -12.83 -29.15
CA SER A 13 47.36 -12.01 -29.40
C SER A 13 46.96 -10.52 -29.33
N ALA A 14 47.77 -9.55 -28.94
CA ALA A 14 49.21 -9.47 -28.69
C ALA A 14 49.45 -8.44 -27.56
N GLU A 15 50.65 -8.49 -26.96
CA GLU A 15 51.29 -7.43 -26.15
C GLU A 15 50.54 -6.97 -24.89
N ASP A 16 50.58 -7.79 -23.84
CA ASP A 16 51.16 -7.45 -22.53
C ASP A 16 50.80 -8.53 -21.49
N GLN A 17 51.76 -8.79 -20.60
CA GLN A 17 51.82 -9.84 -19.57
C GLN A 17 50.48 -10.54 -19.19
N THR A 18 50.35 -11.80 -19.63
CA THR A 18 49.17 -12.64 -19.39
C THR A 18 49.24 -13.35 -18.04
N VAL A 19 48.37 -12.96 -17.10
CA VAL A 19 48.00 -13.81 -15.95
C VAL A 19 47.04 -14.88 -16.44
N LEU A 20 47.45 -16.16 -16.29
CA LEU A 20 46.69 -17.34 -16.72
C LEU A 20 45.56 -17.64 -15.73
N TYR A 21 44.33 -17.20 -16.04
CA TYR A 21 43.14 -17.65 -15.32
C TYR A 21 42.62 -18.95 -15.94
N THR A 22 42.72 -20.06 -15.21
CA THR A 22 42.07 -21.32 -15.56
C THR A 22 40.71 -21.40 -14.86
N PHE A 23 39.63 -21.35 -15.64
CA PHE A 23 38.28 -21.56 -15.12
C PHE A 23 37.93 -23.04 -15.19
N PHE A 24 37.64 -23.64 -14.04
CA PHE A 24 37.05 -24.98 -13.94
C PHE A 24 35.56 -24.84 -13.69
N THR A 25 34.72 -25.23 -14.65
CA THR A 25 33.31 -25.49 -14.38
C THR A 25 33.19 -26.92 -13.85
N ILE A 26 32.99 -27.05 -12.54
CA ILE A 26 32.59 -28.33 -11.95
C ILE A 26 31.09 -28.47 -12.26
N SER A 27 30.75 -29.30 -13.24
CA SER A 27 29.35 -29.71 -13.46
C SER A 27 28.95 -30.68 -12.33
N VAL A 28 28.56 -30.12 -11.19
CA VAL A 28 27.89 -30.91 -10.16
C VAL A 28 26.48 -31.17 -10.66
N THR A 29 26.21 -32.38 -11.16
CA THR A 29 24.83 -32.85 -11.34
C THR A 29 24.23 -33.07 -9.96
N ILE A 30 23.63 -32.02 -9.40
CA ILE A 30 22.79 -32.12 -8.20
C ILE A 30 21.49 -32.78 -8.66
N PRO A 31 21.10 -33.95 -8.12
CA PRO A 31 19.78 -34.51 -8.39
C PRO A 31 18.73 -33.60 -7.73
N GLN A 32 18.12 -32.70 -8.51
CA GLN A 32 16.95 -31.95 -8.07
C GLN A 32 15.73 -32.86 -8.21
N THR A 33 15.15 -33.28 -7.07
CA THR A 33 14.00 -34.20 -7.01
C THR A 33 12.66 -33.54 -7.34
N THR A 34 12.63 -32.22 -7.51
CA THR A 34 11.41 -31.43 -7.80
C THR A 34 11.73 -30.38 -8.84
N ASP A 35 10.84 -30.23 -9.83
CA ASP A 35 10.94 -29.20 -10.85
C ASP A 35 11.10 -27.81 -10.20
N PRO A 36 12.19 -27.08 -10.47
CA PRO A 36 12.42 -25.75 -9.90
C PRO A 36 11.31 -24.75 -10.24
N LEU A 37 10.56 -24.98 -11.33
CA LEU A 37 9.36 -24.21 -11.69
C LEU A 37 8.32 -24.23 -10.57
N ILE A 38 8.05 -25.42 -10.02
CA ILE A 38 7.11 -25.63 -8.92
C ILE A 38 7.61 -24.93 -7.65
N GLY A 39 8.93 -24.92 -7.43
CA GLY A 39 9.56 -24.23 -6.30
C GLY A 39 9.38 -22.72 -6.36
N PHE A 40 9.59 -22.11 -7.53
CA PHE A 40 9.42 -20.67 -7.72
C PHE A 40 7.96 -20.24 -7.65
N GLU A 41 7.03 -21.01 -8.22
CA GLU A 41 5.59 -20.70 -8.10
C GLU A 41 5.14 -20.74 -6.63
N LYS A 42 5.63 -21.71 -5.85
CA LYS A 42 5.39 -21.74 -4.39
C LYS A 42 5.96 -20.52 -3.68
N ILE A 43 7.16 -20.07 -4.04
CA ILE A 43 7.79 -18.86 -3.47
C ILE A 43 7.01 -17.61 -3.89
N PHE A 44 6.63 -17.51 -5.16
CA PHE A 44 5.85 -16.41 -5.73
C PHE A 44 4.52 -16.25 -4.99
N ASN A 45 3.78 -17.35 -4.85
CA ASN A 45 2.52 -17.37 -4.13
C ASN A 45 2.68 -17.07 -2.64
N LYS A 46 3.74 -17.58 -2.00
CA LYS A 46 4.04 -17.29 -0.59
C LYS A 46 4.37 -15.81 -0.36
N VAL A 47 5.15 -15.19 -1.24
CA VAL A 47 5.60 -13.80 -1.09
C VAL A 47 4.47 -12.81 -1.37
N LEU A 48 3.63 -13.09 -2.38
CA LEU A 48 2.51 -12.21 -2.74
C LEU A 48 1.27 -12.43 -1.89
N TYR A 49 0.88 -13.69 -1.65
CA TYR A 49 -0.40 -14.05 -1.05
C TYR A 49 -0.28 -14.66 0.36
N GLY A 50 0.93 -15.03 0.80
CA GLY A 50 1.16 -15.66 2.11
C GLY A 50 0.86 -17.16 2.13
N HIS A 51 0.86 -17.75 3.32
CA HIS A 51 0.77 -19.20 3.54
C HIS A 51 -0.59 -19.86 3.19
N LYS A 52 -1.59 -19.11 2.72
CA LYS A 52 -2.98 -19.59 2.55
C LYS A 52 -3.35 -20.01 1.11
N SER A 53 -2.38 -20.27 0.24
CA SER A 53 -2.67 -20.93 -1.03
C SER A 53 -2.47 -22.42 -0.87
N GLU A 54 -3.56 -23.15 -0.60
CA GLU A 54 -3.57 -24.59 -0.81
C GLU A 54 -3.44 -24.81 -2.32
N PHE A 55 -2.30 -25.38 -2.73
CA PHE A 55 -2.17 -25.91 -4.07
C PHE A 55 -3.17 -27.06 -4.19
N VAL A 56 -4.21 -26.88 -5.00
CA VAL A 56 -4.97 -28.00 -5.53
C VAL A 56 -3.99 -28.70 -6.48
N GLU A 57 -3.42 -29.83 -6.05
CA GLU A 57 -2.67 -30.68 -6.96
C GLU A 57 -3.62 -31.06 -8.12
N PRO A 58 -3.21 -30.92 -9.38
CA PRO A 58 -4.03 -31.37 -10.48
C PRO A 58 -4.27 -32.87 -10.31
N ASP A 59 -5.54 -33.26 -10.29
CA ASP A 59 -5.98 -34.65 -10.25
C ASP A 59 -5.20 -35.46 -11.30
N LYS A 60 -4.45 -36.47 -10.85
CA LYS A 60 -3.67 -37.38 -11.69
C LYS A 60 -4.53 -38.26 -12.61
N ASN A 61 -5.85 -38.04 -12.65
CA ASN A 61 -6.81 -38.86 -13.37
C ASN A 61 -7.46 -38.15 -14.57
N ALA A 62 -7.04 -36.94 -14.95
CA ALA A 62 -7.61 -36.21 -16.07
C ALA A 62 -7.05 -36.61 -17.45
N GLU A 63 -6.66 -37.87 -17.65
CA GLU A 63 -6.24 -38.39 -18.97
C GLU A 63 -7.39 -39.00 -19.79
N ASN A 64 -8.62 -39.06 -19.29
CA ASN A 64 -9.73 -39.61 -20.07
C ASN A 64 -11.04 -38.86 -19.86
N THR A 65 -11.25 -37.76 -20.58
CA THR A 65 -12.61 -37.33 -20.93
C THR A 65 -12.63 -36.70 -22.31
N ASN A 66 -13.45 -37.31 -23.16
CA ASN A 66 -13.71 -36.93 -24.53
C ASN A 66 -14.18 -35.48 -24.67
N LEU A 67 -13.74 -34.87 -25.78
CA LEU A 67 -14.23 -33.63 -26.35
C LEU A 67 -15.78 -33.58 -26.32
N ASN A 68 -16.31 -32.60 -25.60
CA ASN A 68 -17.41 -31.71 -25.99
C ASN A 68 -17.99 -31.07 -24.72
N GLU A 69 -17.58 -29.85 -24.40
CA GLU A 69 -18.45 -28.77 -23.93
C GLU A 69 -17.64 -27.50 -23.68
N THR A 70 -18.26 -26.38 -24.02
CA THR A 70 -17.72 -25.02 -24.03
C THR A 70 -17.43 -24.52 -22.62
N VAL A 71 -16.21 -24.75 -22.15
CA VAL A 71 -15.63 -23.99 -21.04
C VAL A 71 -14.58 -23.06 -21.63
N ASP A 72 -14.81 -21.76 -21.47
CA ASP A 72 -13.84 -20.72 -21.81
C ASP A 72 -12.64 -20.81 -20.84
N ASN A 73 -11.73 -21.73 -21.15
CA ASN A 73 -10.51 -22.03 -20.42
C ASN A 73 -9.43 -20.97 -20.69
N LEU A 74 -9.74 -19.69 -20.49
CA LEU A 74 -8.79 -18.57 -20.47
C LEU A 74 -7.89 -18.58 -19.21
N ALA A 75 -7.46 -19.76 -18.78
CA ALA A 75 -6.33 -19.87 -17.87
C ALA A 75 -5.07 -19.69 -18.71
N HIS A 76 -4.36 -18.57 -18.53
CA HIS A 76 -3.08 -18.35 -19.17
C HIS A 76 -2.08 -19.41 -18.67
N TRP A 77 -1.81 -20.42 -19.49
CA TRP A 77 -0.82 -21.45 -19.17
C TRP A 77 0.59 -20.94 -19.50
N PRO A 78 1.55 -21.00 -18.56
CA PRO A 78 2.96 -20.79 -18.88
C PRO A 78 3.45 -21.99 -19.71
N SER A 79 3.55 -21.84 -21.03
CA SER A 79 4.15 -22.86 -21.89
C SER A 79 5.67 -22.83 -21.74
N GLY A 80 6.20 -23.80 -20.99
CA GLY A 80 7.62 -23.96 -20.68
C GLY A 80 8.47 -24.44 -21.87
N GLN A 81 8.69 -23.60 -22.89
CA GLN A 81 9.76 -23.83 -23.85
C GLN A 81 10.84 -22.75 -23.74
N ILE A 82 12.03 -23.20 -23.31
CA ILE A 82 13.09 -22.41 -22.69
C ILE A 82 13.93 -21.60 -23.72
N MET A 83 13.79 -21.80 -25.03
CA MET A 83 14.73 -21.23 -26.02
C MET A 83 14.10 -20.68 -27.32
N ARG A 84 12.80 -20.37 -27.35
CA ARG A 84 12.21 -19.66 -28.50
C ARG A 84 11.30 -18.52 -28.04
N SER A 85 11.41 -17.39 -28.74
CA SER A 85 10.37 -16.37 -28.74
C SER A 85 9.16 -16.96 -29.46
N GLU A 86 8.28 -17.65 -28.75
CA GLU A 86 7.04 -18.13 -29.35
C GLU A 86 5.93 -17.13 -29.08
N THR A 87 5.40 -16.57 -30.16
CA THR A 87 4.11 -15.91 -30.14
C THR A 87 3.03 -16.99 -30.11
N PHE A 88 2.35 -17.16 -28.97
CA PHE A 88 1.19 -18.03 -28.90
C PHE A 88 -0.02 -17.23 -29.39
N GLN A 89 -0.65 -17.67 -30.49
CA GLN A 89 -1.79 -16.97 -31.13
C GLN A 89 -1.54 -15.47 -31.41
N GLY A 90 -0.31 -15.10 -31.82
CA GLY A 90 0.02 -13.71 -32.17
C GLY A 90 0.26 -12.76 -30.99
N LYS A 91 0.39 -13.26 -29.76
CA LYS A 91 0.74 -12.48 -28.55
C LYS A 91 2.05 -12.95 -27.91
N SER A 92 2.78 -12.04 -27.27
CA SER A 92 4.07 -12.32 -26.62
C SER A 92 3.90 -13.19 -25.37
N GLY A 93 4.58 -14.34 -25.31
CA GLY A 93 4.69 -15.16 -24.10
C GLY A 93 5.76 -14.62 -23.13
N VAL A 94 5.52 -14.79 -21.82
CA VAL A 94 6.44 -14.41 -20.74
C VAL A 94 7.42 -15.55 -20.49
N HIS A 95 8.72 -15.26 -20.41
CA HIS A 95 9.74 -16.24 -20.07
C HIS A 95 9.91 -16.35 -18.54
N MET A 96 9.68 -17.52 -17.96
CA MET A 96 10.00 -17.74 -16.54
C MET A 96 11.52 -18.02 -16.39
N PRO A 97 12.22 -17.43 -15.40
CA PRO A 97 13.65 -17.68 -15.20
C PRO A 97 13.94 -19.00 -14.45
N PHE A 98 14.74 -19.94 -15.01
CA PHE A 98 15.28 -21.15 -14.33
C PHE A 98 16.67 -21.55 -14.88
N LEU A 99 17.62 -22.18 -14.17
CA LEU A 99 17.58 -23.28 -13.18
C LEU A 99 18.51 -23.06 -11.95
N GLU A 100 19.20 -21.93 -11.96
CA GLU A 100 19.93 -21.35 -10.84
C GLU A 100 19.30 -19.96 -10.71
N TYR A 101 19.05 -19.39 -9.53
CA TYR A 101 18.63 -17.98 -9.41
C TYR A 101 19.80 -17.00 -9.72
N LEU A 102 20.58 -17.34 -10.76
CA LEU A 102 21.97 -17.09 -11.14
C LEU A 102 22.78 -16.16 -10.22
N HIS A 103 23.39 -16.80 -9.21
CA HIS A 103 24.47 -16.40 -8.30
C HIS A 103 24.33 -15.09 -7.50
N LYS A 104 24.72 -15.13 -6.21
CA LYS A 104 25.06 -13.92 -5.43
C LYS A 104 26.12 -13.14 -6.21
N GLY A 105 25.76 -11.96 -6.71
CA GLY A 105 26.65 -11.08 -7.45
C GLY A 105 26.30 -10.93 -8.94
N HIS A 106 25.69 -9.78 -9.24
CA HIS A 106 25.80 -9.06 -10.51
C HIS A 106 24.98 -9.58 -11.71
N CYS A 107 23.64 -9.49 -11.61
CA CYS A 107 22.75 -9.56 -12.77
C CYS A 107 22.72 -8.21 -13.52
N ARG A 108 23.50 -8.08 -14.61
CA ARG A 108 23.32 -6.98 -15.59
C ARG A 108 22.10 -7.28 -16.47
N LEU A 109 20.92 -6.86 -16.04
CA LEU A 109 19.70 -6.97 -16.85
C LEU A 109 19.74 -5.99 -18.03
N LYS A 110 19.56 -6.52 -19.25
CA LYS A 110 19.22 -5.68 -20.41
C LYS A 110 17.76 -5.24 -20.27
N VAL A 111 17.47 -3.96 -20.53
CA VAL A 111 16.10 -3.43 -20.48
C VAL A 111 15.27 -4.11 -21.57
N THR A 112 14.38 -5.01 -21.18
CA THR A 112 13.41 -5.64 -22.09
C THR A 112 12.20 -4.71 -22.30
N LYS A 113 11.64 -4.69 -23.52
CA LYS A 113 10.37 -3.96 -23.79
C LYS A 113 9.14 -4.67 -23.20
N ASP A 114 9.29 -5.91 -22.75
CA ASP A 114 8.24 -6.67 -22.10
C ASP A 114 8.13 -6.31 -20.61
N PHE A 115 7.01 -5.71 -20.23
CA PHE A 115 6.74 -5.28 -18.85
C PHE A 115 6.53 -6.46 -17.89
N MET A 116 5.99 -7.59 -18.36
CA MET A 116 5.79 -8.76 -17.50
C MET A 116 7.11 -9.46 -17.22
N GLN A 117 7.96 -9.65 -18.23
CA GLN A 117 9.31 -10.17 -18.03
C GLN A 117 10.13 -9.27 -17.07
N THR A 118 9.95 -7.96 -17.22
CA THR A 118 10.56 -6.94 -16.35
C THR A 118 10.05 -7.07 -14.90
N ALA A 119 8.78 -7.38 -14.69
CA ALA A 119 8.28 -7.64 -13.34
C ALA A 119 8.82 -8.96 -12.75
N VAL A 120 8.93 -10.01 -13.57
CA VAL A 120 9.37 -11.34 -13.13
C VAL A 120 10.86 -11.37 -12.76
N ASN A 121 11.77 -10.77 -13.56
CA ASN A 121 13.18 -10.76 -13.13
C ASN A 121 13.43 -9.77 -11.97
N ALA A 122 12.60 -8.71 -11.82
CA ALA A 122 12.62 -7.88 -10.61
C ALA A 122 12.29 -8.75 -9.41
N PHE A 123 11.19 -9.48 -9.49
CA PHE A 123 10.77 -10.38 -8.43
C PHE A 123 11.89 -11.34 -8.02
N ALA A 124 12.53 -12.00 -8.99
CA ALA A 124 13.64 -12.91 -8.72
C ALA A 124 14.80 -12.21 -7.97
N ILE A 125 15.25 -11.04 -8.43
CA ILE A 125 16.36 -10.30 -7.82
C ILE A 125 16.02 -9.82 -6.40
N PHE A 126 14.80 -9.36 -6.14
CA PHE A 126 14.43 -8.91 -4.79
C PHE A 126 14.37 -10.07 -3.79
N VAL A 127 13.94 -11.26 -4.25
CA VAL A 127 13.85 -12.47 -3.42
C VAL A 127 15.24 -13.05 -3.15
N SER A 128 16.05 -13.29 -4.19
CA SER A 128 17.32 -14.02 -4.05
C SER A 128 18.57 -13.15 -3.94
N GLY A 129 18.52 -11.89 -4.42
CA GLY A 129 19.66 -10.99 -4.48
C GLY A 129 19.93 -10.22 -3.19
N ASP A 130 21.14 -9.68 -3.08
CA ASP A 130 21.57 -8.83 -1.96
C ASP A 130 21.29 -7.33 -2.24
N ILE A 131 21.49 -6.46 -1.25
CA ILE A 131 21.28 -5.00 -1.40
C ILE A 131 22.11 -4.42 -2.56
N MET A 132 23.31 -4.96 -2.80
CA MET A 132 24.18 -4.51 -3.89
C MET A 132 23.62 -4.88 -5.26
N ASP A 133 22.94 -6.02 -5.40
CA ASP A 133 22.30 -6.41 -6.66
C ASP A 133 21.13 -5.47 -6.98
N ILE A 134 20.37 -5.07 -5.97
CA ILE A 134 19.30 -4.07 -6.12
C ILE A 134 19.87 -2.72 -6.57
N LYS A 135 20.98 -2.28 -5.97
CA LYS A 135 21.64 -1.01 -6.34
C LYS A 135 22.15 -0.99 -7.78
N ASN A 136 22.41 -2.16 -8.37
CA ASN A 136 22.87 -2.29 -9.75
C ASN A 136 21.73 -2.37 -10.77
N LEU A 137 20.46 -2.35 -10.32
CA LEU A 137 19.32 -2.36 -11.23
C LEU A 137 19.24 -1.08 -12.07
N PRO A 138 18.70 -1.15 -13.30
CA PRO A 138 18.35 0.06 -14.03
C PRO A 138 17.18 0.80 -13.36
N ALA A 139 17.23 2.14 -13.32
CA ALA A 139 16.13 2.96 -12.79
C ALA A 139 14.78 2.69 -13.47
N SER A 140 14.78 2.52 -14.79
CA SER A 140 13.57 2.20 -15.57
C SER A 140 12.92 0.89 -15.12
N TYR A 141 13.72 -0.06 -14.66
CA TYR A 141 13.26 -1.36 -14.19
C TYR A 141 12.43 -1.22 -12.93
N VAL A 142 12.94 -0.47 -11.95
CA VAL A 142 12.26 -0.16 -10.69
C VAL A 142 10.98 0.64 -10.96
N LEU A 143 11.04 1.66 -11.81
CA LEU A 143 9.89 2.52 -12.10
C LEU A 143 8.75 1.76 -12.78
N ASN A 144 9.07 0.86 -13.72
CA ASN A 144 8.05 0.10 -14.45
C ASN A 144 7.44 -1.04 -13.60
N SER A 145 8.16 -1.53 -12.59
CA SER A 145 7.73 -2.64 -11.73
C SER A 145 7.36 -2.21 -10.29
N ALA A 146 7.31 -0.91 -10.00
CA ALA A 146 7.14 -0.38 -8.65
C ALA A 146 5.89 -0.92 -7.91
N ARG A 147 4.78 -1.12 -8.62
CA ARG A 147 3.55 -1.70 -8.05
C ARG A 147 3.76 -3.14 -7.60
N THR A 148 4.36 -3.97 -8.45
CA THR A 148 4.65 -5.36 -8.15
C THR A 148 5.62 -5.46 -6.98
N ILE A 149 6.71 -4.69 -7.02
CA ILE A 149 7.72 -4.67 -5.94
C ILE A 149 7.08 -4.27 -4.60
N ALA A 150 6.19 -3.27 -4.60
CA ALA A 150 5.53 -2.80 -3.38
C ALA A 150 4.56 -3.82 -2.76
N MET A 151 4.07 -4.79 -3.54
CA MET A 151 3.22 -5.89 -3.05
C MET A 151 4.03 -7.04 -2.44
N MET A 152 5.34 -7.10 -2.72
CA MET A 152 6.18 -8.20 -2.24
C MET A 152 6.48 -8.05 -0.74
N LYS A 153 6.41 -9.17 -0.01
CA LYS A 153 6.85 -9.25 1.39
C LYS A 153 8.37 -9.42 1.49
N VAL A 154 9.10 -8.33 1.27
CA VAL A 154 10.58 -8.28 1.29
C VAL A 154 11.06 -7.36 2.43
N GLU A 155 12.32 -7.53 2.83
CA GLU A 155 13.00 -6.66 3.79
C GLU A 155 12.91 -5.18 3.41
N ARG A 156 12.65 -4.32 4.40
CA ARG A 156 12.48 -2.87 4.19
C ARG A 156 13.73 -2.20 3.61
N GLU A 157 14.91 -2.71 3.91
CA GLU A 157 16.18 -2.16 3.44
C GLU A 157 16.33 -2.30 1.92
N LYS A 158 15.93 -3.46 1.38
CA LYS A 158 15.88 -3.73 -0.05
C LYS A 158 14.92 -2.78 -0.76
N LEU A 159 13.74 -2.54 -0.19
CA LEU A 159 12.77 -1.59 -0.72
C LEU A 159 13.26 -0.13 -0.64
N ALA A 160 13.94 0.25 0.45
CA ALA A 160 14.53 1.58 0.59
C ALA A 160 15.68 1.82 -0.41
N ALA A 161 16.47 0.78 -0.72
CA ALA A 161 17.58 0.84 -1.67
C ALA A 161 17.11 1.22 -3.10
N THR A 162 15.86 0.92 -3.45
CA THR A 162 15.28 1.26 -4.76
C THR A 162 15.27 2.77 -5.03
N TRP A 163 15.18 3.58 -3.98
CA TRP A 163 15.26 5.04 -4.13
C TRP A 163 16.63 5.50 -4.62
N HIS A 164 17.71 4.88 -4.13
CA HIS A 164 19.06 5.19 -4.60
C HIS A 164 19.26 4.83 -6.07
N VAL A 165 18.61 3.76 -6.54
CA VAL A 165 18.63 3.35 -7.94
C VAL A 165 17.92 4.38 -8.82
N VAL A 166 16.71 4.77 -8.43
CA VAL A 166 15.88 5.73 -9.21
C VAL A 166 16.51 7.12 -9.23
N LYS A 167 17.02 7.58 -8.09
CA LYS A 167 17.74 8.86 -7.99
C LYS A 167 19.04 8.81 -8.79
N GLY A 168 19.80 7.72 -8.70
CA GLY A 168 21.11 7.60 -9.33
C GLY A 168 22.03 8.77 -8.98
N SER A 169 22.58 9.42 -10.00
CA SER A 169 23.41 10.63 -9.89
C SER A 169 22.60 11.93 -9.86
N THR A 170 21.30 11.90 -10.10
CA THR A 170 20.48 13.12 -10.15
C THR A 170 20.33 13.72 -8.75
N PRO A 171 20.50 15.04 -8.58
CA PRO A 171 20.24 15.68 -7.30
C PRO A 171 18.74 15.60 -7.01
N THR A 172 18.38 15.39 -5.74
CA THR A 172 16.99 15.16 -5.32
C THR A 172 16.05 16.31 -5.73
N GLN A 173 16.56 17.54 -5.84
CA GLN A 173 15.81 18.72 -6.27
C GLN A 173 15.37 18.67 -7.74
N ASN A 174 16.10 17.95 -8.60
CA ASN A 174 15.83 17.91 -10.04
C ASN A 174 14.96 16.72 -10.46
N ILE A 175 14.51 15.90 -9.50
CA ILE A 175 13.64 14.76 -9.80
C ILE A 175 12.29 15.28 -10.27
N SER A 176 11.86 14.86 -11.46
CA SER A 176 10.58 15.30 -12.04
C SER A 176 9.39 14.63 -11.34
N TYR A 177 8.25 15.31 -11.38
CA TYR A 177 6.97 14.78 -10.90
C TYR A 177 6.59 13.44 -11.56
N GLU A 178 6.87 13.27 -12.85
CA GLU A 178 6.56 12.03 -13.58
C GLU A 178 7.30 10.81 -13.03
N VAL A 179 8.56 10.99 -12.61
CA VAL A 179 9.34 9.92 -11.97
C VAL A 179 8.76 9.58 -10.60
N LEU A 180 8.36 10.60 -9.82
CA LEU A 180 7.72 10.39 -8.51
C LEU A 180 6.40 9.64 -8.65
N GLU A 181 5.54 9.99 -9.62
CA GLU A 181 4.27 9.29 -9.82
C GLU A 181 4.45 7.81 -10.18
N LYS A 182 5.44 7.48 -11.02
CA LYS A 182 5.78 6.07 -11.30
C LYS A 182 6.30 5.34 -10.05
N PHE A 183 7.02 6.06 -9.19
CA PHE A 183 7.59 5.52 -7.95
C PHE A 183 6.61 5.52 -6.76
N ARG A 184 5.39 6.05 -6.92
CA ARG A 184 4.40 6.23 -5.84
C ARG A 184 4.25 5.05 -4.88
N PRO A 185 4.11 3.79 -5.32
CA PRO A 185 3.92 2.66 -4.41
C PRO A 185 5.09 2.41 -3.44
N LEU A 186 6.32 2.76 -3.85
CA LEU A 186 7.54 2.54 -3.08
C LEU A 186 7.96 3.76 -2.26
N PHE A 187 7.32 4.91 -2.50
CA PHE A 187 7.71 6.19 -1.92
C PHE A 187 7.66 6.22 -0.38
N LYS A 188 6.78 5.41 0.24
CA LYS A 188 6.72 5.26 1.70
C LYS A 188 8.03 4.80 2.35
N HIS A 189 8.91 4.14 1.60
CA HIS A 189 10.19 3.64 2.09
C HIS A 189 11.33 4.66 1.98
N VAL A 190 11.10 5.83 1.39
CA VAL A 190 12.12 6.87 1.24
C VAL A 190 12.39 7.55 2.58
N ASN A 191 13.65 7.85 2.88
CA ASN A 191 14.02 8.56 4.11
C ASN A 191 13.42 9.99 4.12
N ALA A 192 12.89 10.40 5.28
CA ALA A 192 12.34 11.73 5.54
C ALA A 192 13.26 12.88 5.05
N ARG A 193 14.57 12.77 5.29
CA ARG A 193 15.55 13.78 4.85
C ARG A 193 15.67 13.89 3.34
N GLU A 194 15.54 12.78 2.62
CA GLU A 194 15.57 12.79 1.16
C GLU A 194 14.27 13.38 0.60
N ILE A 195 13.12 13.04 1.18
CA ILE A 195 11.83 13.64 0.78
C ILE A 195 11.87 15.16 0.94
N ALA A 196 12.41 15.67 2.05
CA ALA A 196 12.54 17.11 2.28
C ALA A 196 13.54 17.82 1.37
N ARG A 197 14.40 17.08 0.65
CA ARG A 197 15.32 17.63 -0.36
C ARG A 197 14.71 17.70 -1.76
N LEU A 198 13.51 17.18 -1.96
CA LEU A 198 12.77 17.35 -3.22
C LEU A 198 12.45 18.84 -3.43
N ASN A 199 12.09 19.20 -4.67
CA ASN A 199 11.66 20.56 -4.97
C ASN A 199 10.25 20.84 -4.41
N LEU A 200 10.19 21.27 -3.15
CA LEU A 200 8.96 21.62 -2.45
C LEU A 200 8.32 22.93 -2.94
N SER A 201 8.98 23.67 -3.85
CA SER A 201 8.41 24.86 -4.48
C SER A 201 7.48 24.52 -5.65
N ASP A 202 7.53 23.29 -6.19
CA ASP A 202 6.56 22.82 -7.18
C ASP A 202 5.29 22.32 -6.46
N ASP A 203 4.17 23.00 -6.67
CA ASP A 203 2.86 22.68 -6.10
C ASP A 203 2.46 21.21 -6.38
N ARG A 204 2.87 20.63 -7.51
CA ARG A 204 2.56 19.23 -7.87
C ARG A 204 3.33 18.23 -7.03
N ILE A 205 4.61 18.51 -6.75
CA ILE A 205 5.45 17.66 -5.90
C ILE A 205 4.97 17.75 -4.46
N LEU A 206 4.62 18.95 -3.99
CA LEU A 206 4.06 19.13 -2.66
C LEU A 206 2.74 18.37 -2.48
N SER A 207 1.82 18.51 -3.44
CA SER A 207 0.54 17.78 -3.46
C SER A 207 0.74 16.26 -3.56
N TYR A 208 1.71 15.80 -4.35
CA TYR A 208 2.09 14.39 -4.41
C TYR A 208 2.48 13.83 -3.04
N ILE A 209 3.35 14.53 -2.30
CA ILE A 209 3.77 14.12 -0.96
C ILE A 209 2.58 14.22 0.01
N GLY A 210 1.82 15.31 -0.04
CA GLY A 210 0.68 15.57 0.85
C GLY A 210 -0.49 14.62 0.67
N THR A 211 -0.70 14.06 -0.53
CA THR A 211 -1.77 13.07 -0.78
C THR A 211 -1.34 11.63 -0.52
N HIS A 212 -0.07 11.38 -0.19
CA HIS A 212 0.44 10.03 -0.03
C HIS A 212 -0.07 9.41 1.30
N PRO A 213 -0.82 8.29 1.25
CA PRO A 213 -1.53 7.76 2.42
C PRO A 213 -0.61 7.08 3.46
N ASP A 214 0.50 6.49 3.00
CA ASP A 214 1.35 5.62 3.83
C ASP A 214 2.62 6.32 4.36
N LEU A 215 2.66 7.65 4.36
CA LEU A 215 3.79 8.36 4.95
C LEU A 215 3.70 8.32 6.48
N ASN A 216 4.84 8.07 7.11
CA ASN A 216 4.94 8.08 8.56
C ASN A 216 4.99 9.52 9.09
N ARG A 217 4.66 9.68 10.38
CA ARG A 217 4.64 10.97 11.05
C ARG A 217 5.98 11.70 10.99
N HIS A 218 7.10 10.99 11.08
CA HIS A 218 8.44 11.59 11.02
C HIS A 218 8.74 12.19 9.63
N GLN A 219 8.44 11.46 8.56
CA GLN A 219 8.54 11.90 7.16
C GLN A 219 7.71 13.15 6.95
N VAL A 220 6.43 13.10 7.36
CA VAL A 220 5.51 14.23 7.27
C VAL A 220 6.03 15.44 8.04
N GLY A 221 6.51 15.26 9.28
CA GLY A 221 7.04 16.34 10.11
C GLY A 221 8.29 17.02 9.53
N VAL A 222 9.24 16.24 9.03
CA VAL A 222 10.49 16.78 8.44
C VAL A 222 10.18 17.57 7.16
N VAL A 223 9.29 17.06 6.31
CA VAL A 223 8.89 17.75 5.07
C VAL A 223 8.11 19.02 5.38
N ALA A 224 7.14 18.94 6.30
CA ALA A 224 6.37 20.11 6.74
C ALA A 224 7.31 21.19 7.28
N SER A 225 8.19 20.85 8.22
CA SER A 225 9.16 21.81 8.77
C SER A 225 10.03 22.47 7.70
N ARG A 226 10.44 21.72 6.66
CA ARG A 226 11.22 22.29 5.57
C ARG A 226 10.37 23.22 4.69
N TYR A 227 9.13 22.85 4.40
CA TYR A 227 8.22 23.68 3.62
C TYR A 227 7.90 25.01 4.32
N LEU A 228 7.67 24.98 5.64
CA LEU A 228 7.42 26.17 6.45
C LEU A 228 8.58 27.19 6.39
N GLN A 229 9.82 26.71 6.28
CA GLN A 229 11.00 27.57 6.12
C GLN A 229 11.09 28.19 4.74
N LEU A 230 10.63 27.49 3.70
CA LEU A 230 10.71 27.94 2.31
C LEU A 230 9.57 28.90 1.95
N ASN A 231 8.37 28.66 2.49
CA ASN A 231 7.18 29.47 2.20
C ASN A 231 6.67 30.18 3.46
N PRO A 232 6.95 31.48 3.65
CA PRO A 232 6.44 32.23 4.80
C PRO A 232 4.91 32.44 4.77
N ARG A 233 4.27 32.30 3.60
CA ARG A 233 2.82 32.48 3.41
C ARG A 233 2.03 31.18 3.52
N TRP A 234 2.64 30.11 4.03
CA TRP A 234 2.04 28.78 4.15
C TRP A 234 0.68 28.75 4.89
N THR A 235 0.38 29.77 5.70
CA THR A 235 -0.88 29.89 6.46
C THR A 235 -2.09 30.25 5.60
N GLU A 236 -1.91 30.68 4.35
CA GLU A 236 -3.04 30.96 3.45
C GLU A 236 -3.79 29.67 3.07
N PRO A 237 -5.13 29.70 2.90
CA PRO A 237 -5.93 28.50 2.64
C PRO A 237 -5.47 27.70 1.41
N ARG A 238 -4.97 28.37 0.36
CA ARG A 238 -4.42 27.71 -0.82
C ARG A 238 -3.28 26.75 -0.47
N TYR A 239 -2.32 27.19 0.34
CA TYR A 239 -1.15 26.37 0.69
C TYR A 239 -1.50 25.29 1.71
N LEU A 240 -2.39 25.58 2.67
CA LEU A 240 -2.90 24.57 3.60
C LEU A 240 -3.58 23.41 2.86
N ASN A 241 -4.34 23.72 1.81
CA ASN A 241 -4.97 22.71 0.94
C ASN A 241 -3.95 21.87 0.16
N LEU A 242 -2.84 22.46 -0.27
CA LEU A 242 -1.75 21.74 -0.95
C LEU A 242 -0.97 20.82 0.00
N MET A 243 -0.79 21.24 1.26
CA MET A 243 -0.05 20.47 2.26
C MET A 243 -0.76 19.15 2.60
N ASN A 244 -2.09 19.14 2.67
CA ASN A 244 -2.88 17.94 2.89
C ASN A 244 -2.41 17.11 4.12
N ASN A 245 -1.98 15.85 3.96
CA ASN A 245 -1.45 15.05 5.07
C ASN A 245 -0.22 15.70 5.76
N LEU A 246 0.49 16.61 5.07
CA LEU A 246 1.61 17.35 5.67
C LEU A 246 1.20 18.29 6.80
N LEU A 247 -0.09 18.64 6.91
CA LEU A 247 -0.60 19.41 8.05
C LEU A 247 -0.35 18.69 9.38
N CYS A 248 -0.36 17.36 9.39
CA CYS A 248 -0.03 16.54 10.55
C CYS A 248 1.42 16.74 11.03
N GLY A 249 2.29 17.26 10.17
CA GLY A 249 3.67 17.59 10.49
C GLY A 249 3.85 18.97 11.10
N VAL A 250 2.82 19.82 11.06
CA VAL A 250 2.87 21.19 11.58
C VAL A 250 2.60 21.19 13.08
N PRO A 251 3.45 21.82 13.90
CA PRO A 251 3.17 22.01 15.32
C PRO A 251 1.83 22.72 15.58
N MET A 252 1.03 22.18 16.51
CA MET A 252 -0.28 22.75 16.86
C MET A 252 -0.20 24.20 17.36
N THR A 253 0.94 24.62 17.92
CA THR A 253 1.20 26.00 18.33
C THR A 253 1.13 26.98 17.18
N PHE A 254 1.56 26.59 15.97
CA PHE A 254 1.44 27.40 14.77
C PHE A 254 0.02 27.35 14.21
N MET A 255 -0.59 26.16 14.15
CA MET A 255 -1.96 26.00 13.65
C MET A 255 -2.99 26.78 14.48
N ARG A 256 -2.76 26.95 15.78
CA ARG A 256 -3.65 27.74 16.67
C ARG A 256 -3.68 29.24 16.33
N ARG A 257 -2.64 29.76 15.68
CA ARG A 257 -2.57 31.18 15.28
C ARG A 257 -3.35 31.47 14.00
N ILE A 258 -3.74 30.44 13.26
CA ILE A 258 -4.48 30.58 12.02
C ILE A 258 -5.93 30.97 12.35
N PRO A 259 -6.49 32.00 11.69
CA PRO A 259 -7.87 32.42 11.89
C PRO A 259 -8.89 31.30 11.61
N GLU A 260 -9.96 31.24 12.41
CA GLU A 260 -10.97 30.17 12.35
C GLU A 260 -11.68 30.09 10.99
N ASN A 261 -11.97 31.24 10.38
CA ASN A 261 -12.58 31.34 9.06
C ASN A 261 -11.73 30.70 7.93
N THR A 262 -10.41 30.55 8.14
CA THR A 262 -9.52 29.90 7.17
C THR A 262 -9.84 28.41 7.05
N TYR A 263 -10.26 27.77 8.15
CA TYR A 263 -10.62 26.36 8.16
C TYR A 263 -11.86 26.06 7.31
N LEU A 264 -12.80 27.01 7.20
CA LEU A 264 -13.95 26.92 6.28
C LEU A 264 -13.58 27.02 4.81
N GLN A 265 -12.41 27.52 4.47
CA GLN A 265 -11.93 27.61 3.09
C GLN A 265 -11.12 26.37 2.67
N LEU A 266 -10.92 25.41 3.58
CA LEU A 266 -10.21 24.18 3.29
C LEU A 266 -11.02 23.23 2.39
N THR A 267 -10.37 22.45 1.55
CA THR A 267 -11.05 21.50 0.66
C THR A 267 -11.67 20.35 1.45
N HIS A 268 -12.76 19.78 0.93
CA HIS A 268 -13.46 18.65 1.54
C HIS A 268 -12.59 17.38 1.66
N GLN A 269 -11.57 17.25 0.81
CA GLN A 269 -10.71 16.06 0.74
C GLN A 269 -9.59 16.08 1.77
N LEU A 270 -9.25 17.25 2.32
CA LEU A 270 -8.11 17.43 3.21
C LEU A 270 -8.14 16.42 4.37
N PHE A 271 -9.27 16.36 5.08
CA PHE A 271 -9.39 15.52 6.26
C PHE A 271 -9.59 14.03 5.96
N TYR A 272 -9.68 13.62 4.70
CA TYR A 272 -9.67 12.20 4.31
C TYR A 272 -8.26 11.61 4.24
N HIS A 273 -7.26 12.47 4.05
CA HIS A 273 -5.88 12.05 3.81
C HIS A 273 -4.96 12.26 5.02
N ILE A 274 -5.43 12.84 6.13
CA ILE A 274 -4.67 13.09 7.37
C ILE A 274 -4.39 11.83 8.23
N ARG A 275 -3.99 10.73 7.58
CA ARG A 275 -3.71 9.45 8.27
C ARG A 275 -2.50 9.54 9.20
N ALA A 276 -1.54 10.41 8.90
CA ALA A 276 -0.32 10.57 9.70
C ALA A 276 -0.54 11.37 11.00
N CYS A 277 -1.70 12.00 11.19
CA CYS A 277 -2.03 12.77 12.38
C CYS A 277 -2.29 11.85 13.57
N ASP A 278 -1.70 12.19 14.72
CA ASP A 278 -2.05 11.54 15.99
C ASP A 278 -3.50 11.86 16.40
N PRO A 279 -4.12 11.03 17.26
CA PRO A 279 -5.44 11.32 17.84
C PRO A 279 -5.52 12.72 18.48
N LEU A 280 -4.45 13.17 19.15
CA LEU A 280 -4.40 14.51 19.76
C LEU A 280 -4.51 15.63 18.72
N GLN A 281 -3.84 15.48 17.58
CA GLN A 281 -3.91 16.47 16.49
C GLN A 281 -5.28 16.43 15.81
N ARG A 282 -5.86 15.24 15.60
CA ARG A 282 -7.21 15.09 15.06
C ARG A 282 -8.25 15.76 15.96
N ARG A 283 -8.17 15.56 17.29
CA ARG A 283 -9.02 16.28 18.27
C ARG A 283 -8.85 17.79 18.20
N PHE A 284 -7.61 18.26 18.06
CA PHE A 284 -7.34 19.68 17.89
C PHE A 284 -8.03 20.25 16.63
N TYR A 285 -7.89 19.59 15.48
CA TYR A 285 -8.54 20.03 14.25
C TYR A 285 -10.06 19.93 14.32
N LEU A 286 -10.60 18.87 14.91
CA LEU A 286 -12.03 18.74 15.17
C LEU A 286 -12.55 19.89 16.03
N THR A 287 -11.83 20.24 17.11
CA THR A 287 -12.18 21.37 17.99
C THR A 287 -12.18 22.68 17.23
N MET A 288 -11.23 22.90 16.31
CA MET A 288 -11.21 24.09 15.46
C MET A 288 -12.39 24.12 14.48
N MET A 289 -12.74 22.99 13.89
CA MET A 289 -13.90 22.88 12.99
C MET A 289 -15.25 23.04 13.72
N MET A 290 -15.31 22.65 15.00
CA MET A 290 -16.50 22.78 15.86
C MET A 290 -16.74 24.20 16.39
N ARG A 291 -15.86 25.16 16.11
CA ARG A 291 -16.07 26.55 16.52
C ARG A 291 -17.20 27.17 15.72
N THR A 292 -17.86 28.17 16.31
CA THR A 292 -19.03 28.83 15.71
C THR A 292 -18.69 29.57 14.42
N GLN A 293 -17.46 30.06 14.26
CA GLN A 293 -16.97 30.67 13.02
C GLN A 293 -16.59 29.64 11.95
N ALA A 294 -16.67 28.34 12.26
CA ALA A 294 -16.47 27.23 11.36
C ALA A 294 -17.79 26.48 11.10
N LEU A 295 -17.92 25.22 11.52
CA LEU A 295 -19.14 24.43 11.32
C LEU A 295 -20.14 24.51 12.49
N GLY A 296 -19.72 25.09 13.63
CA GLY A 296 -20.55 25.10 14.84
C GLY A 296 -20.70 23.71 15.48
N LYS A 297 -21.84 23.50 16.15
CA LYS A 297 -22.11 22.32 16.97
C LYS A 297 -22.61 21.13 16.14
N SER A 298 -22.49 19.92 16.67
CA SER A 298 -22.81 18.69 15.92
C SER A 298 -24.26 18.58 15.44
N TYR A 299 -25.21 19.17 16.19
CA TYR A 299 -26.63 19.19 15.81
C TYR A 299 -26.95 20.10 14.63
N SER A 300 -26.07 21.04 14.25
CA SER A 300 -26.29 21.92 13.10
C SER A 300 -25.66 21.41 11.82
N TRP A 301 -24.96 20.27 11.86
CA TRP A 301 -24.26 19.77 10.68
C TRP A 301 -25.22 19.15 9.65
N SER A 302 -24.95 19.46 8.40
CA SER A 302 -25.52 18.83 7.21
C SER A 302 -24.69 17.63 6.76
N ALA A 303 -25.25 16.77 5.90
CA ALA A 303 -24.53 15.62 5.34
C ALA A 303 -23.22 16.01 4.63
N ARG A 304 -23.21 17.18 3.97
CA ARG A 304 -22.01 17.71 3.31
C ARG A 304 -20.92 18.09 4.31
N GLU A 305 -21.29 18.64 5.46
CA GLU A 305 -20.35 19.06 6.51
C GLU A 305 -19.82 17.84 7.29
N VAL A 306 -20.67 16.86 7.56
CA VAL A 306 -20.26 15.56 8.10
C VAL A 306 -19.26 14.90 7.15
N SER A 307 -19.57 14.85 5.85
CA SER A 307 -18.65 14.33 4.84
C SER A 307 -17.32 15.10 4.81
N ARG A 308 -17.36 16.43 4.96
CA ARG A 308 -16.15 17.27 4.98
C ARG A 308 -15.22 16.98 6.17
N LEU A 309 -15.75 16.61 7.33
CA LEU A 309 -14.94 16.31 8.51
C LEU A 309 -14.06 15.06 8.32
N GLY A 310 -14.42 14.14 7.43
CA GLY A 310 -13.59 12.99 7.06
C GLY A 310 -13.11 12.21 8.30
N LEU A 311 -11.80 11.96 8.39
CA LEU A 311 -11.21 11.21 9.51
C LEU A 311 -11.29 11.92 10.87
N LEU A 312 -11.64 13.22 10.92
CA LEU A 312 -11.84 13.91 12.19
C LEU A 312 -13.06 13.37 12.95
N LEU A 313 -14.04 12.83 12.24
CA LEU A 313 -15.22 12.19 12.84
C LEU A 313 -14.85 11.01 13.75
N ALA A 314 -13.70 10.39 13.55
CA ALA A 314 -13.20 9.32 14.42
C ALA A 314 -12.96 9.79 15.87
N GLU A 315 -12.74 11.09 16.09
CA GLU A 315 -12.51 11.65 17.42
C GLU A 315 -13.75 12.32 18.03
N VAL A 316 -14.91 12.24 17.37
CA VAL A 316 -16.15 12.80 17.89
C VAL A 316 -16.62 11.99 19.10
N SER A 317 -17.03 12.71 20.15
CA SER A 317 -17.55 12.09 21.36
C SER A 317 -18.88 11.40 21.11
N GLY A 318 -19.21 10.37 21.88
CA GLY A 318 -20.49 9.68 21.72
C GLY A 318 -21.71 10.61 21.86
N SER A 319 -21.66 11.56 22.82
CA SER A 319 -22.72 12.56 22.98
C SER A 319 -22.87 13.45 21.74
N ASP A 320 -21.75 13.95 21.20
CA ASP A 320 -21.79 14.81 20.02
C ASP A 320 -22.25 14.05 18.78
N LEU A 321 -21.88 12.77 18.65
CA LEU A 321 -22.30 11.88 17.55
C LEU A 321 -23.81 11.62 17.59
N SER A 322 -24.36 11.35 18.77
CA SER A 322 -25.80 11.11 18.97
C SER A 322 -26.64 12.36 18.68
N ALA A 323 -26.04 13.55 18.81
CA ALA A 323 -26.68 14.83 18.52
C ALA A 323 -26.69 15.21 17.03
N ILE A 324 -25.97 14.51 16.16
CA ILE A 324 -25.97 14.78 14.71
C ILE A 324 -27.36 14.48 14.14
N ASN A 325 -27.84 15.35 13.25
CA ASN A 325 -29.12 15.14 12.56
C ASN A 325 -29.12 13.79 11.82
N PRO A 326 -30.20 12.98 11.92
CA PRO A 326 -30.27 11.69 11.25
C PRO A 326 -29.90 11.73 9.76
N GLU A 327 -30.42 12.69 9.01
CA GLU A 327 -30.13 12.85 7.58
C GLU A 327 -28.65 13.12 7.28
N ALA A 328 -27.96 13.80 8.18
CA ALA A 328 -26.55 14.15 8.03
C ALA A 328 -25.63 12.93 8.18
N MET A 329 -26.11 11.82 8.74
CA MET A 329 -25.35 10.58 8.89
C MET A 329 -24.99 9.94 7.55
N SER A 330 -25.74 10.24 6.48
CA SER A 330 -25.40 9.83 5.10
C SER A 330 -24.03 10.35 4.64
N GLY A 331 -23.51 11.41 5.28
CA GLY A 331 -22.17 11.92 5.01
C GLY A 331 -21.02 11.05 5.53
N ILE A 332 -21.29 10.07 6.40
CA ILE A 332 -20.26 9.20 6.98
C ILE A 332 -19.85 8.15 5.95
N THR A 333 -18.59 8.22 5.50
CA THR A 333 -18.06 7.23 4.55
C THR A 333 -17.60 5.95 5.24
N SER A 334 -17.51 4.86 4.46
CA SER A 334 -17.01 3.57 4.97
C SER A 334 -15.58 3.64 5.53
N GLN A 335 -14.75 4.54 4.99
CA GLN A 335 -13.39 4.73 5.49
C GLN A 335 -13.39 5.32 6.91
N VAL A 336 -14.25 6.30 7.17
CA VAL A 336 -14.38 6.92 8.49
C VAL A 336 -14.95 5.91 9.49
N MET A 337 -15.97 5.15 9.10
CA MET A 337 -16.58 4.11 9.94
C MET A 337 -15.56 3.06 10.39
N LEU A 338 -14.56 2.72 9.55
CA LEU A 338 -13.46 1.82 9.92
C LEU A 338 -12.53 2.38 10.98
N GLU A 339 -12.32 3.70 11.02
CA GLU A 339 -11.43 4.37 11.97
C GLU A 339 -12.13 4.78 13.27
N MET A 340 -13.45 4.95 13.24
CA MET A 340 -14.23 5.33 14.42
C MET A 340 -14.12 4.28 15.55
N PRO A 341 -13.88 4.72 16.79
CA PRO A 341 -13.79 3.80 17.91
C PRO A 341 -15.17 3.30 18.34
N ILE A 342 -15.22 2.06 18.82
CA ILE A 342 -16.48 1.39 19.14
C ILE A 342 -17.30 2.11 20.21
N HIS A 343 -16.66 2.73 21.20
CA HIS A 343 -17.33 3.43 22.28
C HIS A 343 -18.15 4.64 21.79
N SER A 344 -17.69 5.34 20.76
CA SER A 344 -18.46 6.40 20.12
C SER A 344 -19.59 5.82 19.26
N LEU A 345 -19.35 4.69 18.57
CA LEU A 345 -20.37 4.05 17.72
C LEU A 345 -21.58 3.52 18.50
N LEU A 346 -21.41 3.19 19.78
CA LEU A 346 -22.51 2.74 20.66
C LEU A 346 -23.57 3.83 20.91
N SER A 347 -23.25 5.11 20.69
CA SER A 347 -24.20 6.21 20.89
C SER A 347 -25.04 6.53 19.65
N ILE A 348 -24.83 5.83 18.54
CA ILE A 348 -25.64 6.01 17.32
C ILE A 348 -27.09 5.59 17.63
N THR A 349 -28.01 6.49 17.32
CA THR A 349 -29.44 6.27 17.56
C THR A 349 -30.09 5.46 16.44
N GLU A 350 -31.23 4.83 16.72
CA GLU A 350 -31.96 4.04 15.72
C GLU A 350 -32.40 4.89 14.52
N MET A 351 -32.79 6.14 14.75
CA MET A 351 -33.17 7.08 13.69
C MET A 351 -31.99 7.39 12.76
N GLN A 352 -30.78 7.48 13.29
CA GLN A 352 -29.55 7.72 12.52
C GLN A 352 -29.16 6.52 11.65
N LEU A 353 -29.41 5.29 12.11
CA LEU A 353 -29.08 4.07 11.36
C LEU A 353 -29.78 4.01 10.00
N ARG A 354 -30.97 4.58 9.89
CA ARG A 354 -31.78 4.57 8.66
C ARG A 354 -31.15 5.35 7.50
N TYR A 355 -30.26 6.29 7.80
CA TYR A 355 -29.63 7.18 6.82
C TYR A 355 -28.17 6.79 6.51
N LEU A 356 -27.68 5.71 7.11
CA LEU A 356 -26.34 5.19 6.83
C LEU A 356 -26.36 4.33 5.56
N ASP A 357 -25.29 4.44 4.77
CA ASP A 357 -25.12 3.59 3.59
C ASP A 357 -25.00 2.11 3.99
N PRO A 358 -25.53 1.16 3.20
CA PRO A 358 -25.47 -0.27 3.51
C PRO A 358 -24.06 -0.78 3.82
N LYS A 359 -23.06 -0.27 3.10
CA LYS A 359 -21.64 -0.61 3.33
C LYS A 359 -21.15 -0.16 4.71
N THR A 360 -21.59 1.00 5.18
CA THR A 360 -21.21 1.55 6.50
C THR A 360 -21.90 0.78 7.63
N ILE A 361 -23.17 0.42 7.44
CA ILE A 361 -23.94 -0.42 8.38
C ILE A 361 -23.25 -1.78 8.55
N ASN A 362 -22.84 -2.42 7.45
CA ASN A 362 -22.14 -3.70 7.52
C ASN A 362 -20.83 -3.63 8.30
N ILE A 363 -20.09 -2.51 8.19
CA ILE A 363 -18.86 -2.30 8.96
C ILE A 363 -19.19 -2.09 10.44
N LEU A 364 -20.21 -1.28 10.74
CA LEU A 364 -20.69 -1.04 12.10
C LEU A 364 -21.11 -2.36 12.77
N ALA A 365 -21.94 -3.16 12.10
CA ALA A 365 -22.40 -4.46 12.59
C ALA A 365 -21.23 -5.39 12.93
N ARG A 366 -20.24 -5.52 12.03
CA ARG A 366 -19.05 -6.34 12.28
C ARG A 366 -18.26 -5.87 13.50
N LYS A 367 -18.12 -4.56 13.68
CA LYS A 367 -17.42 -3.99 14.84
C LYS A 367 -18.17 -4.24 16.14
N LEU A 368 -19.51 -4.12 16.13
CA LEU A 368 -20.34 -4.38 17.30
C LEU A 368 -20.31 -5.85 17.70
N ILE A 369 -20.39 -6.77 16.73
CA ILE A 369 -20.27 -8.22 16.96
C ILE A 369 -18.90 -8.55 17.57
N SER A 370 -17.81 -8.09 16.96
CA SER A 370 -16.46 -8.32 17.48
C SER A 370 -16.28 -7.77 18.90
N TYR A 371 -16.86 -6.61 19.20
CA TYR A 371 -16.82 -6.05 20.54
C TYR A 371 -17.62 -6.88 21.56
N GLN A 372 -18.78 -7.40 21.17
CA GLN A 372 -19.57 -8.29 22.01
C GLN A 372 -18.84 -9.61 22.30
N GLU A 373 -18.24 -10.24 21.30
CA GLU A 373 -17.40 -11.43 21.47
C GLU A 373 -16.21 -11.17 22.42
N HIS A 374 -15.59 -9.99 22.34
CA HIS A 374 -14.54 -9.57 23.27
C HIS A 374 -15.06 -9.38 24.71
N LEU A 375 -16.27 -8.86 24.90
CA LEU A 375 -16.89 -8.75 26.22
C LEU A 375 -17.25 -10.12 26.80
N GLU A 376 -17.79 -11.02 25.98
CA GLU A 376 -18.16 -12.37 26.41
C GLU A 376 -16.92 -13.20 26.77
N SER A 377 -15.85 -13.11 25.98
CA SER A 377 -14.57 -13.79 26.26
C SER A 377 -13.82 -13.21 27.48
N SER A 378 -13.96 -11.91 27.77
CA SER A 378 -13.39 -11.30 28.97
C SER A 378 -14.23 -11.55 30.24
N SER A 379 -15.55 -11.67 30.10
CA SER A 379 -16.51 -12.02 31.18
C SER A 379 -16.30 -13.45 31.70
N TYR A 380 -15.73 -14.37 30.91
CA TYR A 380 -15.33 -15.71 31.36
C TYR A 380 -14.24 -15.71 32.46
N LYS A 381 -13.67 -14.54 32.84
CA LYS A 381 -12.76 -14.39 33.98
C LYS A 381 -13.28 -13.48 35.10
N GLY A 382 -14.52 -13.04 35.06
CA GLY A 382 -15.10 -12.24 36.15
C GLY A 382 -16.47 -11.71 35.80
N HIS A 383 -17.46 -12.10 36.61
CA HIS A 383 -18.88 -11.71 36.69
C HIS A 383 -19.58 -11.11 35.47
N PRO A 384 -20.76 -11.64 35.07
CA PRO A 384 -21.48 -11.20 33.89
C PRO A 384 -21.98 -9.75 34.04
N ILE A 385 -21.33 -8.84 33.34
CA ILE A 385 -21.88 -7.50 33.05
C ILE A 385 -22.96 -7.70 32.00
N ARG A 386 -24.24 -7.65 32.40
CA ARG A 386 -25.37 -7.64 31.46
C ARG A 386 -25.28 -6.36 30.62
N PRO A 387 -25.15 -6.45 29.27
CA PRO A 387 -25.32 -5.27 28.43
C PRO A 387 -26.75 -4.73 28.53
N SER A 388 -26.91 -3.43 28.35
CA SER A 388 -28.22 -2.78 28.35
C SER A 388 -29.09 -3.35 27.22
N ARG A 389 -30.38 -3.54 27.49
CA ARG A 389 -31.38 -4.11 26.55
C ARG A 389 -31.37 -3.45 25.16
N ASN A 390 -30.92 -2.20 25.06
CA ASN A 390 -30.89 -1.44 23.81
C ASN A 390 -29.86 -2.00 22.80
N SER A 391 -28.74 -2.56 23.26
CA SER A 391 -27.72 -3.14 22.35
C SER A 391 -28.21 -4.44 21.69
N ILE A 392 -29.05 -5.21 22.39
CA ILE A 392 -29.60 -6.49 21.90
C ILE A 392 -30.66 -6.24 20.82
N ILE A 393 -31.48 -5.19 20.99
CA ILE A 393 -32.53 -4.82 20.02
C ILE A 393 -31.90 -4.32 18.72
N LEU A 394 -30.79 -3.59 18.80
CA LEU A 394 -30.10 -3.01 17.65
C LEU A 394 -29.43 -4.11 16.78
N VAL A 395 -28.89 -5.16 17.40
CA VAL A 395 -28.38 -6.34 16.68
C VAL A 395 -29.51 -7.11 15.98
N PHE A 396 -30.64 -7.32 16.67
CA PHE A 396 -31.79 -8.02 16.09
C PHE A 396 -32.43 -7.27 14.91
N CYS A 397 -32.61 -5.94 15.01
CA CYS A 397 -33.18 -5.13 13.92
C CYS A 397 -32.28 -5.14 12.67
N VAL A 398 -30.95 -5.02 12.83
CA VAL A 398 -30.03 -5.04 11.68
C VAL A 398 -30.03 -6.42 10.99
N THR A 399 -30.16 -7.51 11.74
CA THR A 399 -30.26 -8.86 11.14
C THR A 399 -31.61 -9.12 10.47
N TYR A 400 -32.72 -8.66 11.04
CA TYR A 400 -34.06 -8.93 10.48
C TYR A 400 -34.37 -8.12 9.22
N GLN A 401 -33.84 -6.90 9.10
CA GLN A 401 -34.07 -6.04 7.93
C GLN A 401 -33.34 -6.53 6.67
N PHE A 402 -32.35 -7.42 6.81
CA PHE A 402 -31.56 -7.98 5.70
C PHE A 402 -32.02 -9.38 5.25
N TRP A 403 -32.97 -10.01 5.93
CA TRP A 403 -33.56 -11.28 5.48
C TRP A 403 -34.84 -11.09 4.65
N PHE A 404 -35.35 -9.85 4.54
CA PHE A 404 -36.61 -9.53 3.86
C PHE A 404 -36.50 -8.46 2.76
N LEU A 405 -35.29 -8.12 2.32
CA LEU A 405 -34.97 -7.31 1.14
C LEU A 405 -33.80 -7.97 0.41
#